data_AF-A0A842KZK3-F1
#
_entry.id   AF-A0A842KZK3-F1
#
_cell.length_a   1.000
_cell.length_b   1.000
_cell.length_c   1.000
_cell.angle_alpha   90.00
_cell.angle_beta   90.00
_cell.angle_gamma   90.00
#
_symmetry.space_group_name_H-M   'P 1'
#
loop_
_entity.id
_entity.type
_entity.pdbx_description
1 polymer ?
#
loop_
_entity_poly.entity_id
_entity_poly.type
_entity_poly.pdbx_seq_one_letter_code
_entity_poly.pdbx_strand_id
1 'polypeptide(L)'
;VIATLRGDEYSVIIGAHIDTTETSPGADDDASGVAGLLAIAKVMSKYKFMHTIHFIIYSGEEVGAYGSYLHAKYAYENGEKTIAMIDVDMIGYANTSKGGNYIRCFTPERGRWIADFANVVAEKYHEIGISVEVVPNYPGADHQAYIDYGYDGVFFAHYDGYPYGHSPQDSIDKINFTYLTKATRFLACLVKEIASKKISNYVSIKEPKEGYFYVFDRALFPVIAKNWFSRARGLTIAIGRVNVVAEVDGNVEKVIFAVDERMWYWDYSPPYEWKLNVLLTGKHEIEVYAYGDEISRDEMDIVIFSPYIR
;
A
#
# COMPACT_ATOMS: atom_id res chain seq x y z
N VAL A 1 14.84 6.53 1.08
CA VAL A 1 15.02 5.57 2.20
C VAL A 1 16.04 6.14 3.18
N ILE A 2 15.69 6.26 4.46
CA ILE A 2 16.60 6.79 5.49
C ILE A 2 17.26 5.69 6.32
N ALA A 3 16.62 4.52 6.43
CA ALA A 3 17.19 3.35 7.08
C ALA A 3 16.57 2.06 6.53
N THR A 4 17.30 0.95 6.66
CA THR A 4 16.82 -0.38 6.30
C THR A 4 17.29 -1.38 7.34
N LEU A 5 16.35 -2.18 7.87
CA LEU A 5 16.66 -3.38 8.65
C LEU A 5 16.49 -4.57 7.73
N ARG A 6 17.58 -5.30 7.45
CA ARG A 6 17.57 -6.41 6.49
C ARG A 6 16.96 -7.67 7.13
N GLY A 7 16.01 -8.26 6.41
CA GLY A 7 15.45 -9.58 6.65
C GLY A 7 15.69 -10.47 5.42
N ASP A 8 14.68 -11.26 5.05
CA ASP A 8 14.61 -12.03 3.82
C ASP A 8 14.25 -11.16 2.60
N GLU A 9 13.78 -11.81 1.53
CA GLU A 9 13.43 -11.20 0.25
C GLU A 9 12.16 -10.34 0.25
N TYR A 10 11.28 -10.51 1.25
CA TYR A 10 10.07 -9.70 1.37
C TYR A 10 10.36 -8.42 2.14
N SER A 11 9.56 -7.39 1.89
CA SER A 11 9.73 -6.10 2.56
C SER A 11 8.43 -5.48 3.07
N VAL A 12 8.55 -4.81 4.20
CA VAL A 12 7.54 -3.90 4.77
C VAL A 12 8.08 -2.49 4.70
N ILE A 13 7.26 -1.56 4.26
CA ILE A 13 7.60 -0.14 4.17
C ILE A 13 6.79 0.61 5.22
N ILE A 14 7.45 1.46 5.99
CA ILE A 14 6.81 2.51 6.77
C ILE A 14 7.36 3.87 6.35
N GLY A 15 6.45 4.78 6.00
CA GLY A 15 6.72 6.06 5.33
C GLY A 15 6.10 7.26 6.03
N ALA A 16 6.72 8.42 5.87
CA ALA A 16 6.23 9.75 6.26
C ALA A 16 6.83 10.78 5.31
N HIS A 17 6.29 12.00 5.18
CA HIS A 17 6.90 13.05 4.36
C HIS A 17 7.54 14.17 5.18
N ILE A 18 8.57 14.82 4.62
CA ILE A 18 9.32 15.89 5.31
C ILE A 18 9.01 17.29 4.80
N ASP A 19 8.44 17.41 3.60
CA ASP A 19 8.03 18.69 3.06
C ASP A 19 6.72 19.17 3.66
N THR A 20 6.51 20.48 3.57
CA THR A 20 5.31 21.18 4.05
C THR A 20 4.88 22.19 2.97
N THR A 21 3.64 22.63 3.01
CA THR A 21 3.21 23.80 2.23
C THR A 21 3.94 25.10 2.61
N GLU A 22 4.03 26.05 1.67
CA GLU A 22 4.88 27.27 1.75
C GLU A 22 4.75 28.08 3.05
N THR A 23 3.57 28.09 3.67
CA THR A 23 3.29 28.91 4.87
C THR A 23 3.15 28.11 6.16
N SER A 24 3.20 26.79 6.07
CA SER A 24 2.98 25.87 7.19
C SER A 24 4.30 25.49 7.87
N PRO A 25 4.41 25.62 9.20
CA PRO A 25 5.49 24.99 9.95
C PRO A 25 5.45 23.46 9.92
N GLY A 26 4.28 22.86 9.62
CA GLY A 26 4.12 21.42 9.41
C GLY A 26 4.27 20.57 10.65
N ALA A 27 3.81 21.05 11.81
CA ALA A 27 4.01 20.34 13.07
C ALA A 27 3.29 18.99 13.11
N ASP A 28 2.05 18.92 12.63
CA ASP A 28 1.32 17.66 12.50
C ASP A 28 1.45 17.07 11.11
N ASP A 29 1.49 17.92 10.08
CA ASP A 29 1.53 17.59 8.64
C ASP A 29 2.90 18.05 8.03
N ASP A 30 3.95 17.23 8.07
CA ASP A 30 4.02 15.88 8.67
C ASP A 30 5.25 15.65 9.58
N ALA A 31 5.62 16.67 10.37
CA ALA A 31 6.67 16.46 11.38
C ALA A 31 6.26 15.41 12.45
N SER A 32 4.96 15.18 12.67
CA SER A 32 4.46 14.16 13.59
C SER A 32 4.73 12.74 13.09
N GLY A 33 4.46 12.45 11.81
CA GLY A 33 4.77 11.18 11.15
C GLY A 33 6.26 10.93 11.09
N VAL A 34 7.06 11.95 10.72
CA VAL A 34 8.53 11.85 10.73
C VAL A 34 9.07 11.54 12.14
N ALA A 35 8.58 12.22 13.18
CA ALA A 35 9.00 11.96 14.54
C ALA A 35 8.63 10.53 15.00
N GLY A 36 7.42 10.08 14.66
CA GLY A 36 6.96 8.71 14.92
C GLY A 36 7.84 7.68 14.21
N LEU A 37 8.06 7.84 12.90
CA LEU A 37 8.90 6.98 12.08
C LEU A 37 10.31 6.83 12.65
N LEU A 38 10.97 7.94 13.02
CA LEU A 38 12.31 7.92 13.60
C LEU A 38 12.35 7.19 14.96
N ALA A 39 11.31 7.38 15.79
CA ALA A 39 11.19 6.66 17.06
C ALA A 39 11.00 5.14 16.84
N ILE A 40 10.16 4.76 15.88
CA ILE A 40 9.94 3.35 15.50
C ILE A 40 11.26 2.74 15.00
N ALA A 41 11.95 3.39 14.05
CA ALA A 41 13.23 2.93 13.52
C ALA A 41 14.27 2.72 14.64
N LYS A 42 14.37 3.67 15.58
CA LYS A 42 15.27 3.58 16.72
C LYS A 42 14.96 2.38 17.62
N VAL A 43 13.69 2.12 17.92
CA VAL A 43 13.29 0.97 18.75
C VAL A 43 13.55 -0.34 18.01
N MET A 44 13.13 -0.43 16.75
CA MET A 44 13.24 -1.64 15.93
C MET A 44 14.68 -2.02 15.62
N SER A 45 15.61 -1.06 15.55
CA SER A 45 17.05 -1.33 15.33
C SER A 45 17.70 -2.28 16.35
N LYS A 46 17.04 -2.51 17.49
CA LYS A 46 17.50 -3.41 18.56
C LYS A 46 17.06 -4.86 18.36
N TYR A 47 16.28 -5.14 17.31
CA TYR A 47 15.68 -6.44 17.04
C TYR A 47 16.00 -6.91 15.63
N LYS A 48 15.69 -8.18 15.36
CA LYS A 48 15.73 -8.78 14.04
C LYS A 48 14.32 -9.20 13.65
N PHE A 49 14.03 -9.10 12.37
CA PHE A 49 12.73 -9.40 11.78
C PHE A 49 12.91 -10.43 10.67
N MET A 50 11.82 -11.13 10.31
CA MET A 50 11.85 -12.06 9.19
C MET A 50 12.01 -11.29 7.88
N HIS A 51 11.22 -10.24 7.70
CA HIS A 51 11.19 -9.45 6.47
C HIS A 51 12.03 -8.18 6.60
N THR A 52 12.51 -7.70 5.46
CA THR A 52 13.21 -6.41 5.37
C THR A 52 12.24 -5.28 5.74
N ILE A 53 12.69 -4.32 6.55
CA ILE A 53 11.89 -3.12 6.88
C ILE A 53 12.59 -1.90 6.30
N HIS A 54 11.89 -1.16 5.44
CA HIS A 54 12.34 0.14 4.95
C HIS A 54 11.65 1.25 5.73
N PHE A 55 12.48 2.13 6.29
CA PHE A 55 12.03 3.38 6.90
C PHE A 55 12.30 4.50 5.92
N ILE A 56 11.27 5.21 5.50
CA ILE A 56 11.37 6.15 4.39
C ILE A 56 10.78 7.49 4.79
N ILE A 57 11.56 8.53 4.58
CA ILE A 57 11.08 9.90 4.60
C ILE A 57 11.00 10.35 3.13
N TYR A 58 9.79 10.71 2.69
CA TYR A 58 9.52 11.20 1.35
C TYR A 58 9.64 12.72 1.27
N SER A 59 9.73 13.22 0.05
CA SER A 59 9.77 14.64 -0.26
C SER A 59 8.89 14.90 -1.47
N GLY A 60 8.22 16.05 -1.49
CA GLY A 60 7.31 16.47 -2.54
C GLY A 60 5.96 15.78 -2.46
N GLU A 61 5.51 15.41 -1.25
CA GLU A 61 4.15 14.89 -0.99
C GLU A 61 3.12 15.97 -1.36
N GLU A 62 3.32 17.17 -0.83
CA GLU A 62 2.37 18.29 -0.85
C GLU A 62 2.10 18.84 -2.26
N VAL A 63 3.00 18.51 -3.19
CA VAL A 63 2.95 18.90 -4.60
C VAL A 63 2.64 17.72 -5.53
N GLY A 64 2.23 16.58 -4.95
CA GLY A 64 1.69 15.42 -5.64
C GLY A 64 2.54 14.15 -5.52
N ALA A 65 3.02 13.84 -4.32
CA ALA A 65 3.64 12.57 -3.93
C ALA A 65 4.88 12.16 -4.76
N TYR A 66 5.69 13.13 -5.21
CA TYR A 66 6.79 12.84 -6.16
C TYR A 66 7.81 11.84 -5.62
N GLY A 67 8.20 11.98 -4.35
CA GLY A 67 9.19 11.11 -3.72
C GLY A 67 8.72 9.65 -3.64
N SER A 68 7.49 9.44 -3.18
CA SER A 68 6.89 8.10 -3.09
C SER A 68 6.61 7.51 -4.47
N TYR A 69 6.16 8.29 -5.46
CA TYR A 69 5.99 7.80 -6.84
C TYR A 69 7.30 7.32 -7.47
N LEU A 70 8.40 8.07 -7.29
CA LEU A 70 9.71 7.62 -7.79
C LEU A 70 10.17 6.34 -7.11
N HIS A 71 9.91 6.21 -5.81
CA HIS A 71 10.32 5.04 -5.06
C HIS A 71 9.45 3.81 -5.35
N ALA A 72 8.13 3.95 -5.40
CA ALA A 72 7.20 2.88 -5.78
C ALA A 72 7.48 2.39 -7.20
N LYS A 73 7.75 3.31 -8.14
CA LYS A 73 8.19 2.95 -9.50
C LYS A 73 9.48 2.13 -9.48
N TYR A 74 10.49 2.58 -8.73
CA TYR A 74 11.75 1.86 -8.61
C TYR A 74 11.54 0.45 -8.04
N ALA A 75 10.74 0.32 -6.98
CA ALA A 75 10.41 -0.97 -6.37
C ALA A 75 9.75 -1.91 -7.40
N TYR A 76 8.77 -1.38 -8.15
CA TYR A 76 8.07 -2.13 -9.20
C TYR A 76 8.99 -2.60 -10.31
N GLU A 77 9.82 -1.70 -10.86
CA GLU A 77 10.77 -2.00 -11.94
C GLU A 77 11.85 -3.01 -11.53
N ASN A 78 12.19 -3.08 -10.23
CA ASN A 78 13.14 -4.04 -9.69
C ASN A 78 12.47 -5.33 -9.16
N GLY A 79 11.15 -5.46 -9.26
CA GLY A 79 10.41 -6.63 -8.79
C GLY A 79 10.49 -6.82 -7.26
N GLU A 80 10.57 -5.74 -6.49
CA GLU A 80 10.62 -5.83 -5.03
C GLU A 80 9.32 -6.42 -4.48
N LYS A 81 9.44 -7.44 -3.63
CA LYS A 81 8.32 -8.15 -2.99
C LYS A 81 7.86 -7.41 -1.74
N THR A 82 7.37 -6.18 -1.92
CA THR A 82 6.80 -5.38 -0.84
C THR A 82 5.42 -5.90 -0.48
N ILE A 83 5.29 -6.42 0.74
CA ILE A 83 4.02 -7.00 1.21
C ILE A 83 3.09 -5.94 1.77
N ALA A 84 3.61 -4.89 2.39
CA ALA A 84 2.80 -3.83 2.97
C ALA A 84 3.53 -2.50 2.94
N MET A 85 2.80 -1.46 2.55
CA MET A 85 3.18 -0.06 2.75
C MET A 85 2.26 0.56 3.80
N ILE A 86 2.87 1.13 4.84
CA ILE A 86 2.18 1.85 5.91
C ILE A 86 2.64 3.30 5.85
N ASP A 87 1.74 4.18 5.44
CA ASP A 87 1.96 5.62 5.48
C ASP A 87 1.50 6.17 6.82
N VAL A 88 2.31 7.03 7.43
CA VAL A 88 2.01 7.68 8.70
C VAL A 88 2.10 9.18 8.51
N ASP A 89 0.94 9.82 8.44
CA ASP A 89 0.84 11.25 8.17
C ASP A 89 -0.27 11.85 9.08
N MET A 90 0.03 12.97 9.73
CA MET A 90 -0.82 13.60 10.75
C MET A 90 -1.20 12.66 11.90
N ILE A 91 -0.23 12.21 12.70
CA ILE A 91 -0.45 11.26 13.81
C ILE A 91 -0.30 11.91 15.21
N GLY A 92 -0.24 13.24 15.30
CA GLY A 92 0.03 13.97 16.54
C GLY A 92 -1.16 14.73 17.14
N TYR A 93 -2.24 14.99 16.41
CA TYR A 93 -3.38 15.74 16.93
C TYR A 93 -4.47 14.90 17.60
N ALA A 94 -4.94 15.35 18.77
CA ALA A 94 -6.15 14.84 19.41
C ALA A 94 -6.70 15.88 20.39
N ASN A 95 -7.96 16.29 20.19
CA ASN A 95 -8.65 17.29 21.01
C ASN A 95 -9.90 16.75 21.71
N THR A 96 -10.38 15.56 21.35
CA THR A 96 -11.50 14.89 22.01
C THR A 96 -11.06 13.64 22.76
N SER A 97 -11.86 13.23 23.77
CA SER A 97 -11.63 11.95 24.47
C SER A 97 -11.69 10.75 23.54
N LYS A 98 -12.49 10.82 22.47
CA LYS A 98 -12.52 9.78 21.44
C LYS A 98 -11.25 9.84 20.58
N GLY A 99 -10.89 11.01 20.08
CA GLY A 99 -9.70 11.20 19.25
C GLY A 99 -8.41 10.75 19.94
N GLY A 100 -8.29 10.97 21.25
CA GLY A 100 -7.14 10.51 22.03
C GLY A 100 -7.00 8.98 22.19
N ASN A 101 -7.94 8.19 21.67
CA ASN A 101 -7.96 6.73 21.74
C ASN A 101 -8.26 6.06 20.39
N TYR A 102 -8.42 6.80 19.30
CA TYR A 102 -8.67 6.26 17.96
C TYR A 102 -7.64 6.77 16.96
N ILE A 103 -7.22 5.92 16.03
CA ILE A 103 -6.46 6.29 14.83
C ILE A 103 -7.25 5.85 13.61
N ARG A 104 -7.27 6.64 12.55
CA ARG A 104 -7.91 6.28 11.29
C ARG A 104 -6.95 5.51 10.41
N CYS A 105 -7.47 4.50 9.71
CA CYS A 105 -6.79 3.75 8.67
C CYS A 105 -7.56 3.96 7.36
N PHE A 106 -7.04 4.82 6.49
CA PHE A 106 -7.56 5.06 5.15
C PHE A 106 -7.17 3.90 4.25
N THR A 107 -8.19 3.17 3.82
CA THR A 107 -8.00 1.80 3.34
C THR A 107 -8.62 1.62 1.95
N PRO A 108 -7.80 1.37 0.91
CA PRO A 108 -8.30 0.82 -0.36
C PRO A 108 -8.62 -0.68 -0.21
N GLU A 109 -9.27 -1.27 -1.20
CA GLU A 109 -9.61 -2.70 -1.20
C GLU A 109 -8.38 -3.61 -1.04
N ARG A 110 -7.34 -3.45 -1.87
CA ARG A 110 -6.08 -4.21 -1.71
C ARG A 110 -5.39 -4.04 -0.34
N GLY A 111 -5.57 -2.89 0.29
CA GLY A 111 -5.02 -2.61 1.63
C GLY A 111 -5.87 -3.16 2.77
N ARG A 112 -7.03 -3.79 2.48
CA ARG A 112 -8.01 -4.15 3.50
C ARG A 112 -7.47 -5.13 4.52
N TRP A 113 -6.66 -6.09 4.10
CA TRP A 113 -6.05 -7.05 5.02
C TRP A 113 -5.12 -6.36 6.03
N ILE A 114 -4.44 -5.27 5.65
CA ILE A 114 -3.58 -4.48 6.57
C ILE A 114 -4.45 -3.83 7.63
N ALA A 115 -5.58 -3.24 7.25
CA ALA A 115 -6.52 -2.60 8.18
C ALA A 115 -7.20 -3.60 9.12
N ASP A 116 -7.59 -4.77 8.61
CA ASP A 116 -8.16 -5.84 9.43
C ASP A 116 -7.09 -6.38 10.40
N PHE A 117 -5.84 -6.55 9.94
CA PHE A 117 -4.73 -6.96 10.79
C PHE A 117 -4.38 -5.88 11.83
N ALA A 118 -4.48 -4.60 11.48
CA ALA A 118 -4.30 -3.48 12.39
C ALA A 118 -5.30 -3.52 13.56
N ASN A 119 -6.54 -3.96 13.33
CA ASN A 119 -7.52 -4.20 14.40
C ASN A 119 -7.10 -5.36 15.32
N VAL A 120 -6.59 -6.45 14.76
CA VAL A 120 -6.05 -7.59 15.54
C VAL A 120 -4.87 -7.14 16.41
N VAL A 121 -3.97 -6.32 15.86
CA VAL A 121 -2.84 -5.75 16.59
C VAL A 121 -3.31 -4.80 17.69
N ALA A 122 -4.31 -3.95 17.41
CA ALA A 122 -4.88 -3.04 18.41
C ALA A 122 -5.47 -3.79 19.60
N GLU A 123 -6.18 -4.90 19.36
CA GLU A 123 -6.71 -5.77 20.41
C GLU A 123 -5.59 -6.49 21.18
N LYS A 124 -4.59 -7.03 20.48
CA LYS A 124 -3.44 -7.71 21.09
C LYS A 124 -2.65 -6.79 22.02
N TYR A 125 -2.55 -5.50 21.68
CA TYR A 125 -1.83 -4.48 22.43
C TYR A 125 -2.79 -3.42 23.01
N HIS A 126 -3.97 -3.84 23.48
CA HIS A 126 -5.03 -2.95 23.97
C HIS A 126 -4.57 -2.00 25.09
N GLU A 127 -3.51 -2.34 25.84
CA GLU A 127 -2.92 -1.49 26.88
C GLU A 127 -2.32 -0.18 26.36
N ILE A 128 -2.03 -0.09 25.04
CA ILE A 128 -1.63 1.17 24.39
C ILE A 128 -2.80 2.17 24.39
N GLY A 129 -4.04 1.67 24.41
CA GLY A 129 -5.24 2.49 24.41
C GLY A 129 -5.48 3.20 23.08
N ILE A 130 -5.25 2.49 21.97
CA ILE A 130 -5.58 2.91 20.60
C ILE A 130 -6.46 1.83 19.97
N SER A 131 -7.58 2.26 19.41
CA SER A 131 -8.42 1.49 18.49
C SER A 131 -8.29 2.03 17.07
N VAL A 132 -8.56 1.18 16.08
CA VAL A 132 -8.48 1.55 14.66
C VAL A 132 -9.90 1.84 14.13
N GLU A 133 -10.08 3.00 13.49
CA GLU A 133 -11.25 3.30 12.69
C GLU A 133 -10.89 3.11 11.21
N VAL A 134 -11.45 2.09 10.56
CA VAL A 134 -11.25 1.87 9.12
C VAL A 134 -12.16 2.82 8.37
N VAL A 135 -11.58 3.64 7.50
CA VAL A 135 -12.29 4.63 6.67
C VAL A 135 -11.97 4.43 5.19
N PRO A 136 -12.83 4.90 4.25
CA PRO A 136 -12.54 4.83 2.83
C PRO A 136 -11.19 5.47 2.47
N ASN A 137 -10.54 4.94 1.42
CA ASN A 137 -9.26 5.45 0.96
C ASN A 137 -9.27 6.96 0.67
N TYR A 138 -8.15 7.62 0.97
CA TYR A 138 -7.85 8.99 0.58
C TYR A 138 -6.66 8.99 -0.38
N PRO A 139 -6.82 9.35 -1.67
CA PRO A 139 -5.75 9.21 -2.66
C PRO A 139 -4.74 10.37 -2.65
N GLY A 140 -4.67 11.14 -1.56
CA GLY A 140 -3.81 12.31 -1.45
C GLY A 140 -2.42 12.03 -0.91
N ALA A 141 -2.25 10.98 -0.10
CA ALA A 141 -1.01 10.69 0.63
C ALA A 141 -0.06 9.71 -0.11
N ASP A 142 1.12 9.47 0.47
CA ASP A 142 2.23 8.73 -0.16
C ASP A 142 1.92 7.25 -0.42
N HIS A 143 1.00 6.61 0.33
CA HIS A 143 0.56 5.23 0.04
C HIS A 143 -0.09 5.10 -1.33
N GLN A 144 -0.71 6.16 -1.86
CA GLN A 144 -1.40 6.09 -3.16
C GLN A 144 -0.43 5.77 -4.29
N ALA A 145 0.82 6.25 -4.22
CA ALA A 145 1.86 5.92 -5.19
C ALA A 145 2.11 4.41 -5.27
N TYR A 146 2.07 3.71 -4.13
CA TYR A 146 2.27 2.27 -4.06
C TYR A 146 1.08 1.49 -4.60
N ILE A 147 -0.13 1.92 -4.24
CA ILE A 147 -1.38 1.35 -4.74
C ILE A 147 -1.44 1.42 -6.27
N ASP A 148 -0.97 2.53 -6.86
CA ASP A 148 -0.92 2.74 -8.31
C ASP A 148 0.08 1.81 -9.03
N TYR A 149 1.05 1.23 -8.31
CA TYR A 149 2.02 0.26 -8.85
C TYR A 149 1.73 -1.18 -8.43
N GLY A 150 0.54 -1.46 -7.91
CA GLY A 150 0.15 -2.82 -7.57
C GLY A 150 0.65 -3.29 -6.19
N TYR A 151 0.92 -2.37 -5.26
CA TYR A 151 1.31 -2.72 -3.89
C TYR A 151 0.19 -2.47 -2.88
N ASP A 152 0.14 -3.30 -1.85
CA ASP A 152 -0.83 -3.14 -0.77
C ASP A 152 -0.38 -2.03 0.17
N GLY A 153 -1.20 -0.98 0.28
CA GLY A 153 -0.88 0.22 1.04
C GLY A 153 -2.06 0.74 1.84
N VAL A 154 -1.77 1.33 3.00
CA VAL A 154 -2.74 2.05 3.85
C VAL A 154 -2.12 3.32 4.39
N PHE A 155 -2.97 4.29 4.72
CA PHE A 155 -2.58 5.55 5.33
C PHE A 155 -3.19 5.68 6.73
N PHE A 156 -2.37 6.02 7.72
CA PHE A 156 -2.79 6.27 9.09
C PHE A 156 -2.69 7.74 9.46
N ALA A 157 -3.79 8.30 9.96
CA ALA A 157 -3.85 9.64 10.54
C ALA A 157 -4.71 9.67 11.80
N HIS A 158 -4.64 10.78 12.52
CA HIS A 158 -5.44 10.99 13.71
C HIS A 158 -6.95 10.96 13.44
N TYR A 159 -7.73 10.69 14.48
CA TYR A 159 -9.19 10.60 14.37
C TYR A 159 -9.90 11.96 14.34
N ASP A 160 -9.44 12.95 15.11
CA ASP A 160 -10.13 14.26 15.14
C ASP A 160 -9.91 15.00 13.81
N GLY A 161 -10.78 15.95 13.45
CA GLY A 161 -10.52 16.81 12.29
C GLY A 161 -9.46 17.86 12.62
N TYR A 162 -8.52 18.11 11.70
CA TYR A 162 -7.44 19.08 11.90
C TYR A 162 -7.66 20.34 11.05
N PRO A 163 -8.17 21.44 11.63
CA PRO A 163 -8.45 22.67 10.88
C PRO A 163 -7.19 23.52 10.62
N TYR A 164 -6.03 23.10 11.13
CA TYR A 164 -4.78 23.86 11.02
C TYR A 164 -3.85 23.35 9.90
N GLY A 165 -4.21 22.25 9.23
CA GLY A 165 -3.43 21.72 8.10
C GLY A 165 -3.20 22.79 7.04
N HIS A 166 -2.01 22.76 6.44
CA HIS A 166 -1.56 23.72 5.41
C HIS A 166 -1.66 25.20 5.80
N SER A 167 -1.58 25.49 7.11
CA SER A 167 -1.70 26.86 7.62
C SER A 167 -0.50 27.24 8.49
N PRO A 168 -0.25 28.56 8.67
CA PRO A 168 0.76 29.04 9.62
C PRO A 168 0.50 28.63 11.08
N GLN A 169 -0.69 28.08 11.38
CA GLN A 169 -1.08 27.61 12.71
C GLN A 169 -0.83 26.11 12.91
N ASP A 170 -0.31 25.40 11.91
CA ASP A 170 0.18 24.03 12.10
C ASP A 170 1.50 24.04 12.89
N SER A 171 1.37 24.29 14.18
CA SER A 171 2.45 24.53 15.10
C SER A 171 2.45 23.54 16.25
N ILE A 172 3.62 23.38 16.89
CA ILE A 172 3.85 22.35 17.91
C ILE A 172 2.88 22.41 19.10
N ASP A 173 2.28 23.57 19.41
CA ASP A 173 1.29 23.70 20.47
C ASP A 173 -0.05 23.01 20.17
N LYS A 174 -0.26 22.56 18.93
CA LYS A 174 -1.41 21.72 18.54
C LYS A 174 -1.17 20.23 18.81
N ILE A 175 0.08 19.81 18.99
CA ILE A 175 0.43 18.41 19.13
C ILE A 175 0.05 17.88 20.51
N ASN A 176 -0.71 16.79 20.52
CA ASN A 176 -0.99 16.01 21.71
C ASN A 176 0.07 14.92 21.85
N PHE A 177 1.17 15.21 22.56
CA PHE A 177 2.28 14.28 22.73
C PHE A 177 1.90 12.95 23.39
N THR A 178 0.85 12.93 24.22
CA THR A 178 0.35 11.67 24.80
C THR A 178 -0.27 10.80 23.72
N TYR A 179 -1.11 11.38 22.87
CA TYR A 179 -1.68 10.69 21.71
C TYR A 179 -0.61 10.26 20.71
N LEU A 180 0.29 11.17 20.30
CA LEU A 180 1.39 10.86 19.38
C LEU A 180 2.22 9.66 19.85
N THR A 181 2.50 9.60 21.16
CA THR A 181 3.23 8.47 21.76
C THR A 181 2.45 7.16 21.63
N LYS A 182 1.13 7.19 21.88
CA LYS A 182 0.28 6.00 21.73
C LYS A 182 0.20 5.55 20.27
N ALA A 183 -0.08 6.45 19.34
CA ALA A 183 -0.15 6.19 17.90
C ALA A 183 1.17 5.58 17.40
N THR A 184 2.31 6.20 17.75
CA THR A 184 3.66 5.71 17.40
C THR A 184 3.91 4.29 17.94
N ARG A 185 3.53 3.99 19.19
CA ARG A 185 3.68 2.65 19.77
C ARG A 185 2.82 1.61 19.07
N PHE A 186 1.57 1.98 18.74
CA PHE A 186 0.67 1.11 18.00
C PHE A 186 1.23 0.79 16.61
N LEU A 187 1.68 1.80 15.85
CA LEU A 187 2.28 1.63 14.53
C LEU A 187 3.58 0.81 14.60
N ALA A 188 4.38 0.98 15.67
CA ALA A 188 5.54 0.12 15.93
C ALA A 188 5.14 -1.36 16.09
N CYS A 189 4.07 -1.63 16.85
CA CYS A 189 3.56 -2.98 17.03
C CYS A 189 3.03 -3.55 15.71
N LEU A 190 2.32 -2.76 14.91
CA LEU A 190 1.80 -3.19 13.61
C LEU A 190 2.94 -3.62 12.66
N VAL A 191 3.91 -2.74 12.42
CA VAL A 191 5.07 -3.04 11.57
C VAL A 191 5.82 -4.27 12.10
N LYS A 192 5.99 -4.37 13.43
CA LYS A 192 6.69 -5.50 14.06
C LYS A 192 5.96 -6.83 13.81
N GLU A 193 4.63 -6.86 13.94
CA GLU A 193 3.85 -8.08 13.72
C GLU A 193 3.82 -8.49 12.25
N ILE A 194 3.70 -7.52 11.32
CA ILE A 194 3.76 -7.80 9.87
C ILE A 194 5.16 -8.33 9.49
N ALA A 195 6.22 -7.63 9.88
CA ALA A 195 7.59 -7.99 9.53
C ALA A 195 8.10 -9.30 10.19
N SER A 196 7.34 -9.85 11.15
CA SER A 196 7.64 -11.11 11.82
C SER A 196 6.73 -12.27 11.39
N LYS A 197 5.72 -12.00 10.54
CA LYS A 197 4.76 -13.02 10.12
C LYS A 197 5.39 -13.85 9.01
N LYS A 198 5.39 -15.18 9.13
CA LYS A 198 5.84 -16.05 8.05
C LYS A 198 4.92 -15.90 6.83
N ILE A 199 5.49 -15.77 5.64
CA ILE A 199 4.79 -15.83 4.36
C ILE A 199 4.94 -17.25 3.80
N SER A 200 3.81 -17.97 3.68
CA SER A 200 3.81 -19.37 3.20
C SER A 200 3.86 -19.44 1.67
N ASN A 201 3.17 -18.52 1.02
CA ASN A 201 3.22 -18.30 -0.42
C ASN A 201 2.96 -16.82 -0.73
N TYR A 202 3.38 -16.41 -1.92
CA TYR A 202 3.19 -15.08 -2.46
C TYR A 202 2.88 -15.21 -3.94
N VAL A 203 1.99 -14.36 -4.45
CA VAL A 203 1.68 -14.27 -5.87
C VAL A 203 1.70 -12.82 -6.30
N SER A 204 2.21 -12.56 -7.50
CA SER A 204 2.14 -11.24 -8.12
C SER A 204 1.84 -11.35 -9.62
N ILE A 205 1.03 -10.44 -10.13
CA ILE A 205 0.77 -10.30 -11.56
C ILE A 205 1.99 -9.64 -12.21
N LYS A 206 2.60 -10.32 -13.18
CA LYS A 206 3.75 -9.81 -13.95
C LYS A 206 3.35 -9.23 -15.29
N GLU A 207 2.39 -9.86 -15.94
CA GLU A 207 1.79 -9.35 -17.16
C GLU A 207 0.26 -9.43 -17.04
N PRO A 208 -0.47 -8.41 -17.52
CA PRO A 208 0.06 -7.16 -18.04
C PRO A 208 0.68 -6.28 -16.94
N LYS A 209 1.74 -5.53 -17.28
CA LYS A 209 2.35 -4.54 -16.37
C LYS A 209 1.38 -3.41 -16.02
N GLU A 210 1.43 -2.99 -14.76
CA GLU A 210 0.66 -1.86 -14.22
C GLU A 210 1.05 -0.55 -14.89
N GLY A 211 0.04 0.24 -15.28
CA GLY A 211 0.23 1.54 -15.90
C GLY A 211 0.78 1.49 -17.32
N TYR A 212 0.54 0.42 -18.09
CA TYR A 212 1.01 0.31 -19.49
C TYR A 212 -0.12 0.25 -20.50
N PHE A 213 0.18 0.74 -21.72
CA PHE A 213 -0.67 0.59 -22.89
C PHE A 213 -0.24 -0.62 -23.72
N TYR A 214 -1.18 -1.54 -23.96
CA TYR A 214 -0.98 -2.79 -24.69
C TYR A 214 -1.76 -2.81 -26.01
N VAL A 215 -1.13 -3.39 -27.02
CA VAL A 215 -1.78 -3.77 -28.29
C VAL A 215 -1.40 -5.20 -28.64
N PHE A 216 -2.39 -6.10 -28.71
CA PHE A 216 -2.20 -7.54 -28.97
C PHE A 216 -1.07 -8.15 -28.13
N ASP A 217 -1.17 -8.02 -26.80
CA ASP A 217 -0.24 -8.59 -25.82
C ASP A 217 1.17 -7.98 -25.83
N ARG A 218 1.36 -6.84 -26.52
CA ARG A 218 2.62 -6.10 -26.53
C ARG A 218 2.49 -4.80 -25.76
N ALA A 219 3.25 -4.66 -24.68
CA ALA A 219 3.47 -3.39 -24.00
C ALA A 219 4.14 -2.40 -24.96
N LEU A 220 3.52 -1.25 -25.19
CA LEU A 220 4.06 -0.22 -26.08
C LEU A 220 4.75 0.90 -25.30
N PHE A 221 4.07 1.48 -24.32
CA PHE A 221 4.58 2.59 -23.51
C PHE A 221 3.80 2.69 -22.19
N PRO A 222 4.40 3.26 -21.14
CA PRO A 222 3.71 3.57 -19.90
C PRO A 222 2.67 4.67 -20.11
N VAL A 223 1.55 4.58 -19.41
CA VAL A 223 0.47 5.57 -19.37
C VAL A 223 0.78 6.57 -18.25
N ILE A 224 1.21 7.77 -18.62
CA ILE A 224 1.71 8.80 -17.67
C ILE A 224 0.56 9.67 -17.12
N ALA A 225 -0.66 9.14 -17.04
CA ALA A 225 -1.82 9.95 -16.67
C ALA A 225 -2.18 9.78 -15.18
N LYS A 226 -1.98 10.84 -14.38
CA LYS A 226 -2.53 10.99 -13.02
C LYS A 226 -4.06 11.06 -13.10
N ASN A 227 -4.72 9.92 -13.23
CA ASN A 227 -6.15 9.87 -13.52
C ASN A 227 -7.00 9.74 -12.25
N TRP A 228 -6.99 10.79 -11.44
CA TRP A 228 -7.93 10.96 -10.32
C TRP A 228 -9.41 10.83 -10.76
N PHE A 229 -9.73 11.09 -12.03
CA PHE A 229 -11.07 10.94 -12.59
C PHE A 229 -11.47 9.51 -12.96
N SER A 230 -10.52 8.62 -13.25
CA SER A 230 -10.85 7.30 -13.83
C SER A 230 -11.25 6.26 -12.78
N ARG A 231 -10.97 6.51 -11.50
CA ARG A 231 -11.06 5.52 -10.40
C ARG A 231 -10.34 4.19 -10.70
N ALA A 232 -9.51 4.14 -11.74
CA ALA A 232 -8.68 2.99 -12.05
C ALA A 232 -7.29 3.24 -11.45
N ARG A 233 -6.83 2.29 -10.64
CA ARG A 233 -5.46 2.26 -10.12
C ARG A 233 -4.51 2.06 -11.30
N GLY A 234 -3.38 2.78 -11.33
CA GLY A 234 -2.31 2.54 -12.30
C GLY A 234 -2.79 2.25 -13.73
N LEU A 235 -3.50 3.19 -14.38
CA LEU A 235 -4.26 2.95 -15.62
C LEU A 235 -3.55 2.05 -16.64
N THR A 236 -3.91 0.77 -16.62
CA THR A 236 -3.50 -0.22 -17.64
C THR A 236 -4.59 -0.27 -18.71
N ILE A 237 -4.21 -0.11 -19.97
CA ILE A 237 -5.14 -0.19 -21.11
C ILE A 237 -4.64 -1.27 -22.06
N ALA A 238 -5.52 -2.18 -22.45
CA ALA A 238 -5.21 -3.19 -23.44
C ALA A 238 -6.22 -3.22 -24.58
N ILE A 239 -5.71 -3.24 -25.81
CA ILE A 239 -6.50 -3.47 -27.02
C ILE A 239 -6.09 -4.81 -27.63
N GLY A 240 -7.06 -5.69 -27.87
CA GLY A 240 -6.82 -7.02 -28.43
C GLY A 240 -6.59 -8.09 -27.37
N ARG A 241 -5.69 -9.03 -27.69
CA ARG A 241 -5.32 -10.15 -26.80
C ARG A 241 -4.55 -9.64 -25.58
N VAL A 242 -4.82 -10.26 -24.43
CA VAL A 242 -4.08 -10.08 -23.17
C VAL A 242 -3.66 -11.46 -22.66
N ASN A 243 -2.39 -11.64 -22.33
CA ASN A 243 -1.91 -12.78 -21.56
C ASN A 243 -1.68 -12.33 -20.12
N VAL A 244 -2.27 -13.04 -19.17
CA VAL A 244 -2.05 -12.81 -17.74
C VAL A 244 -0.98 -13.78 -17.28
N VAL A 245 0.10 -13.27 -16.70
CA VAL A 245 1.22 -14.07 -16.20
C VAL A 245 1.39 -13.80 -14.71
N ALA A 246 1.47 -14.85 -13.91
CA ALA A 246 1.68 -14.74 -12.47
C ALA A 246 3.04 -15.32 -12.07
N GLU A 247 3.75 -14.58 -11.22
CA GLU A 247 4.90 -15.11 -10.48
C GLU A 247 4.42 -15.59 -9.12
N VAL A 248 4.92 -16.74 -8.69
CA VAL A 248 4.54 -17.36 -7.43
C VAL A 248 5.78 -17.81 -6.67
N ASP A 249 5.82 -17.48 -5.38
CA ASP A 249 6.77 -18.03 -4.43
C ASP A 249 6.09 -18.99 -3.46
N GLY A 250 6.87 -19.96 -2.98
CA GLY A 250 6.40 -20.97 -2.03
C GLY A 250 5.79 -22.19 -2.70
N ASN A 251 5.23 -23.09 -1.89
CA ASN A 251 4.61 -24.31 -2.39
C ASN A 251 3.12 -24.06 -2.66
N VAL A 252 2.72 -24.17 -3.92
CA VAL A 252 1.33 -23.97 -4.35
C VAL A 252 0.83 -25.19 -5.12
N GLU A 253 -0.43 -25.55 -4.88
CA GLU A 253 -1.13 -26.63 -5.56
C GLU A 253 -1.64 -26.19 -6.92
N LYS A 254 -2.09 -24.92 -7.01
CA LYS A 254 -2.64 -24.32 -8.24
C LYS A 254 -2.71 -22.80 -8.15
N VAL A 255 -2.78 -22.17 -9.31
CA VAL A 255 -3.10 -20.76 -9.48
C VAL A 255 -4.45 -20.63 -10.18
N ILE A 256 -5.32 -19.77 -9.66
CA ILE A 256 -6.61 -19.44 -10.27
C ILE A 256 -6.56 -18.02 -10.79
N PHE A 257 -6.94 -17.84 -12.05
CA PHE A 257 -7.12 -16.53 -12.67
C PHE A 257 -8.60 -16.20 -12.73
N ALA A 258 -8.93 -14.99 -12.30
CA ALA A 258 -10.29 -14.47 -12.27
C ALA A 258 -10.36 -13.08 -12.94
N VAL A 259 -11.58 -12.73 -13.34
CA VAL A 259 -11.93 -11.40 -13.83
C VAL A 259 -13.24 -11.01 -13.17
N ASP A 260 -13.27 -9.84 -12.52
CA ASP A 260 -14.44 -9.32 -11.80
C ASP A 260 -15.03 -10.36 -10.84
N GLU A 261 -14.21 -10.91 -9.94
CA GLU A 261 -14.49 -11.96 -8.95
C GLU A 261 -14.85 -13.34 -9.54
N ARG A 262 -15.01 -13.42 -10.87
CA ARG A 262 -15.37 -14.67 -11.55
C ARG A 262 -14.12 -15.44 -11.93
N MET A 263 -13.95 -16.63 -11.36
CA MET A 263 -12.87 -17.56 -11.72
C MET A 263 -13.05 -18.13 -13.13
N TRP A 264 -11.98 -18.09 -13.93
CA TRP A 264 -12.01 -18.49 -15.35
C TRP A 264 -11.02 -19.60 -15.70
N TYR A 265 -9.83 -19.59 -15.10
CA TYR A 265 -8.77 -20.53 -15.46
C TYR A 265 -8.03 -21.03 -14.22
N TRP A 266 -7.71 -22.33 -14.24
CA TRP A 266 -6.99 -23.03 -13.18
C TRP A 266 -5.73 -23.62 -13.78
N ASP A 267 -4.59 -23.16 -13.32
CA ASP A 267 -3.29 -23.64 -13.75
C ASP A 267 -2.61 -24.40 -12.61
N TYR A 268 -2.13 -25.60 -12.90
CA TYR A 268 -1.59 -26.54 -11.90
C TYR A 268 -0.07 -26.68 -11.99
N SER A 269 0.57 -26.01 -12.96
CA SER A 269 2.02 -26.14 -13.16
C SER A 269 2.63 -24.86 -13.73
N PRO A 270 3.80 -24.42 -13.22
CA PRO A 270 4.48 -23.26 -13.77
C PRO A 270 5.03 -23.52 -15.20
N PRO A 271 5.21 -22.47 -16.03
CA PRO A 271 4.86 -21.08 -15.75
C PRO A 271 3.34 -20.87 -15.70
N TYR A 272 2.87 -20.07 -14.72
CA TYR A 272 1.45 -19.83 -14.52
C TYR A 272 0.96 -18.73 -15.46
N GLU A 273 0.21 -19.12 -16.49
CA GLU A 273 -0.19 -18.20 -17.56
C GLU A 273 -1.60 -18.46 -18.05
N TRP A 274 -2.34 -17.37 -18.29
CA TRP A 274 -3.66 -17.43 -18.88
C TRP A 274 -3.80 -16.47 -20.06
N LYS A 275 -3.96 -17.06 -21.25
CA LYS A 275 -4.40 -16.32 -22.44
C LYS A 275 -5.87 -15.95 -22.27
N LEU A 276 -6.12 -14.70 -21.92
CA LEU A 276 -7.46 -14.20 -21.65
C LEU A 276 -8.31 -14.34 -22.92
N ASN A 277 -9.20 -15.33 -22.89
CA ASN A 277 -10.06 -15.76 -23.99
C ASN A 277 -11.53 -15.41 -23.71
N VAL A 278 -11.74 -14.32 -22.99
CA VAL A 278 -13.06 -13.80 -22.59
C VAL A 278 -13.32 -12.50 -23.35
N LEU A 279 -14.58 -12.30 -23.79
CA LEU A 279 -15.00 -11.05 -24.40
C LEU A 279 -15.17 -10.00 -23.29
N LEU A 280 -14.21 -9.08 -23.19
CA LEU A 280 -14.18 -8.00 -22.21
C LEU A 280 -14.14 -6.64 -22.93
N THR A 281 -14.92 -5.69 -22.42
CA THR A 281 -14.96 -4.31 -22.92
C THR A 281 -15.27 -3.36 -21.77
N GLY A 282 -14.35 -2.44 -21.48
CA GLY A 282 -14.48 -1.48 -20.39
C GLY A 282 -13.48 -1.74 -19.27
N LYS A 283 -13.76 -1.18 -18.09
CA LYS A 283 -12.97 -1.39 -16.87
C LYS A 283 -13.30 -2.76 -16.29
N HIS A 284 -12.26 -3.52 -15.96
CA HIS A 284 -12.31 -4.82 -15.30
C HIS A 284 -11.22 -4.89 -14.23
N GLU A 285 -11.37 -5.82 -13.31
CA GLU A 285 -10.31 -6.24 -12.39
C GLU A 285 -9.81 -7.63 -12.80
N ILE A 286 -8.51 -7.78 -12.96
CA ILE A 286 -7.86 -9.10 -13.09
C ILE A 286 -7.36 -9.49 -11.71
N GLU A 287 -7.65 -10.72 -11.30
CA GLU A 287 -7.23 -11.24 -10.02
C GLU A 287 -6.54 -12.59 -10.20
N VAL A 288 -5.51 -12.82 -9.40
CA VAL A 288 -4.79 -14.08 -9.36
C VAL A 288 -4.73 -14.58 -7.93
N TYR A 289 -5.08 -15.85 -7.75
CA TYR A 289 -5.10 -16.53 -6.46
C TYR A 289 -4.14 -17.71 -6.48
N ALA A 290 -3.18 -17.73 -5.58
CA ALA A 290 -2.30 -18.88 -5.36
C ALA A 290 -2.80 -19.70 -4.17
N TYR A 291 -3.16 -20.97 -4.43
CA TYR A 291 -3.65 -21.89 -3.42
C TYR A 291 -2.52 -22.81 -2.95
N GLY A 292 -2.19 -22.76 -1.67
CA GLY A 292 -1.30 -23.71 -0.98
C GLY A 292 -1.74 -23.88 0.47
N ASP A 293 -0.80 -23.94 1.40
CA ASP A 293 -1.09 -23.97 2.85
C ASP A 293 -1.94 -22.76 3.30
N GLU A 294 -1.69 -21.61 2.66
CA GLU A 294 -2.48 -20.39 2.76
C GLU A 294 -2.91 -19.95 1.36
N ILE A 295 -3.88 -19.04 1.26
CA ILE A 295 -4.26 -18.43 -0.03
C ILE A 295 -3.62 -17.05 -0.08
N SER A 296 -2.81 -16.79 -1.10
CA SER A 296 -2.36 -15.44 -1.46
C SER A 296 -3.09 -14.97 -2.72
N ARG A 297 -3.21 -13.65 -2.86
CA ARG A 297 -3.95 -13.00 -3.92
C ARG A 297 -3.21 -11.76 -4.37
N ASP A 298 -3.27 -11.48 -5.66
CA ASP A 298 -2.91 -10.18 -6.24
C ASP A 298 -3.98 -9.75 -7.25
N GLU A 299 -4.09 -8.44 -7.47
CA GLU A 299 -5.12 -7.84 -8.31
C GLU A 299 -4.59 -6.61 -9.06
N MET A 300 -5.17 -6.35 -10.24
CA MET A 300 -4.92 -5.15 -11.01
C MET A 300 -6.17 -4.62 -11.71
N ASP A 301 -6.25 -3.31 -11.87
CA ASP A 301 -7.27 -2.66 -12.69
C ASP A 301 -6.82 -2.60 -14.15
N ILE A 302 -7.73 -2.93 -15.07
CA ILE A 302 -7.43 -2.85 -16.51
C ILE A 302 -8.63 -2.39 -17.32
N VAL A 303 -8.39 -1.53 -18.29
CA VAL A 303 -9.37 -1.19 -19.33
C VAL A 303 -9.09 -2.02 -20.57
N ILE A 304 -9.94 -3.02 -20.84
CA ILE A 304 -9.76 -3.95 -21.96
C ILE A 304 -10.73 -3.60 -23.09
N PHE A 305 -10.23 -3.64 -24.32
CA PHE A 305 -11.01 -3.66 -25.55
C PHE A 305 -10.61 -4.89 -26.36
N SER A 306 -11.16 -6.05 -25.99
CA SER A 306 -10.85 -7.32 -26.63
C SER A 306 -11.95 -7.65 -27.64
N PRO A 307 -11.72 -7.55 -28.96
CA PRO A 307 -12.63 -8.13 -29.93
C PRO A 307 -12.56 -9.67 -29.79
N TYR A 308 -13.69 -10.35 -29.94
CA TYR A 308 -13.73 -11.81 -29.99
C TYR A 308 -12.92 -12.30 -31.20
N ILE A 309 -11.67 -12.72 -30.98
CA ILE A 309 -10.82 -13.31 -32.03
C ILE A 309 -10.81 -14.81 -31.80
N ARG A 310 -11.59 -15.55 -32.62
CA ARG A 310 -11.55 -17.02 -32.71
C ARG A 310 -10.20 -17.51 -33.23
#